data_AF-A0A967AMZ4-F1
#
_entry.id   AF-A0A967AMZ4-F1
#
_cell.length_a   1.000
_cell.length_b   1.000
_cell.length_c   1.000
_cell.angle_alpha   90.00
_cell.angle_beta   90.00
_cell.angle_gamma   90.00
#
_symmetry.space_group_name_H-M   'P 1'
#
loop_
_entity.id
_entity.type
_entity.pdbx_description
1 polymer ?
#
loop_
_entity_poly.entity_id
_entity_poly.type
_entity_poly.pdbx_seq_one_letter_code
_entity_poly.pdbx_strand_id
1 'polypeptide(L)' 'MYRWLLCIGLLLSPTTTALAADISPTRLTAPNGMTVLVLEQHFLPIVEIHALVKAGSAQDPPDKAGLAN' A
#
# COMPACT_ATOMS: atom_id res chain seq x y z
N MET A 1 32.73 38.12 -22.71
CA MET A 1 33.37 36.80 -22.92
C MET A 1 33.20 35.87 -21.69
N TYR A 2 32.04 35.85 -21.01
CA TYR A 2 31.77 34.95 -19.86
C TYR A 2 30.32 34.42 -19.80
N ARG A 3 29.49 34.72 -20.81
CA ARG A 3 28.06 34.34 -20.82
C ARG A 3 27.81 32.87 -21.20
N TRP A 4 28.80 32.19 -21.79
CA TRP A 4 28.68 30.80 -22.26
C TRP A 4 29.04 29.74 -21.20
N LEU A 5 29.68 30.11 -20.09
CA LEU A 5 30.07 29.16 -19.02
C LEU A 5 28.93 28.82 -18.05
N LEU A 6 27.84 29.62 -18.04
CA LEU A 6 26.69 29.40 -17.15
C LEU A 6 25.75 28.29 -17.63
N CYS A 7 25.79 27.89 -18.91
CA CYS A 7 24.88 26.88 -19.45
C CYS A 7 25.39 25.44 -19.27
N ILE A 8 26.69 25.22 -19.08
CA ILE A 8 27.26 23.87 -18.95
C ILE A 8 27.07 23.29 -17.53
N GLY A 9 26.92 24.15 -16.51
CA GLY A 9 26.66 23.71 -15.13
C GLY A 9 25.24 23.19 -14.88
N LEU A 10 24.30 23.40 -15.81
CA LEU A 10 22.88 23.08 -15.66
C LEU A 10 22.49 21.75 -16.33
N LEU A 11 23.42 20.82 -16.50
CA LEU A 11 23.18 19.51 -17.13
C LEU A 11 23.51 18.31 -16.22
N LEU A 12 24.01 18.55 -15.00
CA LEU A 12 24.21 17.52 -13.98
C LEU A 12 23.22 17.67 -12.83
N SER A 13 21.92 17.83 -13.14
CA SER A 13 20.91 17.61 -12.10
C SER A 13 20.92 16.13 -11.74
N PRO A 14 21.16 15.74 -10.48
CA PRO A 14 20.98 14.36 -10.07
C PRO A 14 19.51 14.01 -10.28
N THR A 15 19.23 13.07 -11.18
CA THR A 15 17.94 12.41 -11.26
C THR A 15 17.78 11.60 -9.97
N THR A 16 17.17 12.22 -8.95
CA THR A 16 16.67 11.48 -7.79
C THR A 16 15.68 10.46 -8.32
N THR A 17 16.12 9.21 -8.37
CA THR A 17 15.24 8.10 -8.70
C THR A 17 14.44 7.86 -7.43
N ALA A 18 13.17 8.25 -7.43
CA ALA A 18 12.28 7.92 -6.32
C ALA A 18 12.15 6.40 -6.28
N LEU A 19 12.76 5.76 -5.29
CA LEU A 19 12.49 4.35 -5.01
C LEU A 19 11.04 4.27 -4.56
N ALA A 20 10.23 3.49 -5.27
CA ALA A 20 8.90 3.13 -4.80
C ALA A 20 9.02 2.57 -3.38
N ALA A 21 8.06 2.90 -2.52
CA ALA A 21 8.04 2.34 -1.18
C ALA A 21 8.00 0.81 -1.29
N ASP A 22 8.93 0.14 -0.59
CA ASP A 22 8.94 -1.32 -0.51
C ASP A 22 7.81 -1.77 0.42
N ILE A 23 6.72 -2.29 -0.16
CA ILE A 23 5.54 -2.75 0.57
C ILE A 23 5.71 -4.25 0.83
N SER A 24 6.25 -4.59 1.99
CA SER A 24 6.45 -5.97 2.43
C SER A 24 5.75 -6.22 3.78
N PRO A 25 4.44 -6.58 3.79
CA PRO A 25 3.71 -6.83 5.02
C PRO A 25 4.15 -8.15 5.69
N THR A 26 4.19 -8.15 7.02
CA THR A 26 4.38 -9.36 7.82
C THR A 26 3.07 -10.15 7.84
N ARG A 27 3.13 -11.42 7.44
CA ARG A 27 2.00 -12.35 7.49
C ARG A 27 2.11 -13.25 8.71
N LEU A 28 1.02 -13.37 9.45
CA LEU A 28 0.87 -14.34 10.53
C LEU A 28 -0.51 -15.01 10.50
N THR A 29 -0.58 -16.21 11.06
CA THR A 29 -1.83 -16.95 11.24
C THR A 29 -2.14 -17.03 12.73
N ALA A 30 -3.28 -16.46 13.13
CA ALA A 30 -3.74 -16.49 14.51
C ALA A 30 -4.17 -17.92 14.92
N PRO A 31 -4.27 -18.23 16.22
CA PRO A 31 -4.68 -19.57 16.69
C PRO A 31 -6.05 -20.05 16.18
N ASN A 32 -6.93 -19.12 15.82
CA ASN A 32 -8.24 -19.40 15.23
C ASN A 32 -8.21 -19.61 13.70
N GLY A 33 -7.01 -19.61 13.08
CA GLY A 33 -6.82 -19.80 11.64
C GLY A 33 -6.91 -18.52 10.80
N MET A 34 -7.16 -17.36 11.40
CA MET A 34 -7.25 -16.10 10.67
C MET A 34 -5.89 -15.65 10.14
N THR A 35 -5.83 -15.20 8.89
CA THR A 35 -4.64 -14.56 8.33
C THR A 35 -4.64 -13.08 8.72
N VAL A 36 -3.55 -12.63 9.32
CA VAL A 36 -3.32 -11.22 9.65
C VAL A 36 -2.12 -10.73 8.85
N LEU A 37 -2.28 -9.57 8.21
CA LEU A 37 -1.24 -8.87 7.50
C LEU A 37 -0.95 -7.56 8.25
N VAL A 38 0.31 -7.37 8.64
CA VAL A 38 0.76 -6.16 9.35
C VAL A 38 1.75 -5.42 8.47
N LEU A 39 1.43 -4.16 8.15
CA LEU A 39 2.34 -3.25 7.46
C LEU A 39 2.63 -2.08 8.40
N GLU A 40 3.84 -2.04 8.97
CA GLU A 40 4.24 -0.96 9.86
C GLU A 40 4.76 0.26 9.08
N GLN A 41 4.24 1.45 9.39
CA GLN A 41 4.64 2.70 8.76
C GLN A 41 4.83 3.80 9.82
N HIS A 42 6.07 4.03 10.26
CA HIS A 42 6.41 4.95 11.36
C HIS A 42 6.46 6.45 10.98
N PHE A 43 5.74 6.88 9.93
CA PHE A 43 5.75 8.27 9.48
C PHE A 43 4.75 9.15 10.27
N LEU A 44 3.61 8.59 10.66
CA LEU A 44 2.58 9.23 11.47
C LEU A 44 2.08 8.22 12.52
N PRO A 45 1.63 8.66 13.71
CA PRO A 45 1.06 7.79 14.74
C PRO A 45 -0.40 7.44 14.42
N ILE A 46 -0.64 6.85 13.24
CA ILE A 46 -1.96 6.47 12.73
C ILE A 46 -2.00 4.95 12.60
N VAL A 47 -3.15 4.35 12.93
CA VAL A 47 -3.42 2.92 12.70
C VAL A 47 -4.69 2.79 11.87
N GLU A 48 -4.61 2.04 10.78
CA GLU A 48 -5.74 1.63 9.95
C GLU A 48 -5.91 0.12 10.03
N ILE A 49 -7.16 -0.34 10.15
CA ILE A 49 -7.50 -1.75 10.28
C ILE A 49 -8.59 -2.09 9.27
N HIS A 50 -8.31 -3.08 8.44
CA HIS A 50 -9.30 -3.69 7.55
C HIS A 50 -9.55 -5.14 7.94
N ALA A 51 -10.83 -5.52 8.00
CA ALA A 51 -11.23 -6.90 8.12
C ALA A 51 -11.97 -7.30 6.84
N LEU A 52 -11.53 -8.38 6.21
CA LEU A 52 -12.18 -8.95 5.04
C LEU A 52 -12.70 -10.33 5.37
N VAL A 53 -13.95 -10.59 5.01
CA VAL A 53 -14.55 -11.92 5.07
C VAL A 53 -14.62 -12.46 3.65
N LYS A 54 -14.24 -13.72 3.46
CA LYS A 54 -14.36 -14.40 2.17
C LYS A 54 -15.82 -14.84 1.92
N ALA A 55 -16.72 -13.86 1.90
CA ALA A 55 -18.14 -14.01 1.61
C ALA A 55 -18.66 -12.75 0.90
N GLY A 56 -19.77 -12.88 0.19
CA GLY A 56 -20.40 -11.80 -0.56
C GLY A 56 -21.70 -12.30 -1.18
N SER A 57 -22.38 -11.46 -1.97
CA SER A 57 -23.72 -11.76 -2.53
C SER A 57 -23.80 -13.05 -3.35
N ALA A 58 -22.67 -13.52 -3.92
CA ALA A 58 -22.60 -14.82 -4.59
C ALA A 58 -22.85 -16.02 -3.65
N GLN A 59 -22.81 -15.82 -2.34
CA GLN A 59 -23.12 -16.82 -1.31
C GLN A 59 -24.50 -16.59 -0.67
N ASP A 60 -25.29 -15.62 -1.16
CA ASP A 60 -26.65 -15.43 -0.69
C ASP A 60 -27.51 -16.66 -1.02
N PRO A 61 -28.27 -17.20 -0.05
CA PRO A 61 -29.28 -18.21 -0.33
C PRO A 61 -30.31 -17.69 -1.36
N PRO A 62 -30.89 -18.57 -2.20
CA PRO A 62 -31.85 -18.15 -3.22
C PRO A 62 -33.05 -17.36 -2.67
N ASP A 63 -33.45 -17.64 -1.43
CA ASP A 63 -34.56 -17.02 -0.71
C ASP A 63 -34.13 -15.80 0.12
N LYS A 64 -32.85 -15.40 0.09
CA LYS A 64 -32.28 -14.34 0.95
C LYS A 64 -31.31 -13.44 0.20
N ALA A 65 -31.75 -12.90 -0.95
CA ALA A 65 -30.96 -11.94 -1.70
C ALA A 65 -30.58 -10.71 -0.84
N GLY A 66 -29.31 -10.32 -0.88
CA GLY A 66 -28.76 -9.19 -0.14
C GLY A 66 -28.29 -9.51 1.28
N LEU A 67 -28.29 -10.78 1.70
CA LEU A 67 -27.89 -11.20 3.05
C LEU A 67 -26.43 -10.84 3.38
N ALA A 68 -25.56 -10.83 2.38
CA ALA A 68 -24.14 -10.52 2.55
C ALA A 68 -23.77 -9.02 2.43
N ASN A 69 -24.74 -8.09 2.37
CA ASN A 69 -24.50 -6.63 2.29
C ASN A 69 -24.54 -5.92 3.65
#